data_AF-A0A6J4I9S0-F1
#
_entry.id   AF-A0A6J4I9S0-F1
#
_cell.length_a   1.000
_cell.length_b   1.000
_cell.length_c   1.000
_cell.angle_alpha   90.00
_cell.angle_beta   90.00
_cell.angle_gamma   90.00
#
_symmetry.space_group_name_H-M   'P 1'
#
loop_
_entity.id
_entity.type
_entity.pdbx_description
1 polymer ?
#
loop_
_entity_poly.entity_id
_entity_poly.type
_entity_poly.pdbx_seq_one_letter_code
_entity_poly.pdbx_strand_id
1 'polypeptide(L)'
;MRWAREIGGGHFLDLVLDPDGGVGVALHDLADSSTSTDAADIWSAERGACVFRTRTTLKDLVTQLVANLHRIRLRDVDPTTGMTDQWPRTFPTAIHERLEQQAVTRYGYRPLSRVELDHEDPA
;
A
#
# COMPACT_ATOMS: atom_id res chain seq x y z
N MET A 1 6.13 12.46 -14.29
CA MET A 1 7.11 11.35 -14.20
C MET A 1 6.83 10.61 -12.89
N ARG A 2 6.41 9.34 -12.90
CA ARG A 2 5.80 8.69 -11.72
C ARG A 2 6.79 8.22 -10.64
N TRP A 3 8.12 8.27 -10.86
CA TRP A 3 9.05 7.47 -10.04
C TRP A 3 10.50 7.98 -9.89
N ALA A 4 10.83 9.20 -10.32
CA ALA A 4 12.24 9.58 -10.60
C ALA A 4 13.20 9.71 -9.39
N ARG A 5 12.85 9.30 -8.16
CA ARG A 5 13.71 9.56 -6.97
C ARG A 5 13.81 8.45 -5.91
N GLU A 6 13.11 7.32 -6.02
CA GLU A 6 13.13 6.29 -4.97
C GLU A 6 13.07 4.89 -5.57
N ILE A 7 14.20 4.40 -6.10
CA ILE A 7 14.42 2.95 -6.23
C ILE A 7 15.24 2.43 -5.03
N GLY A 8 16.07 3.27 -4.40
CA GLY A 8 16.80 2.89 -3.18
C GLY A 8 15.85 2.71 -1.99
N GLY A 9 15.78 1.50 -1.44
CA GLY A 9 14.94 1.15 -0.27
C GLY A 9 13.49 0.72 -0.60
N GLY A 10 13.17 0.51 -1.88
CA GLY A 10 11.87 -0.03 -2.30
C GLY A 10 11.72 -1.53 -2.05
N HIS A 11 10.50 -2.03 -2.27
CA HIS A 11 10.18 -3.46 -2.14
C HIS A 11 9.40 -3.96 -3.36
N PHE A 12 9.58 -5.22 -3.72
CA PHE A 12 8.68 -5.96 -4.60
C PHE A 12 7.57 -6.62 -3.80
N LEU A 13 6.32 -6.44 -4.25
CA LEU A 13 5.16 -7.13 -3.71
C LEU A 13 4.67 -8.16 -4.72
N ASP A 14 4.84 -9.44 -4.40
CA ASP A 14 4.29 -10.54 -5.18
C ASP A 14 2.94 -10.98 -4.58
N LEU A 15 1.95 -11.13 -5.46
CA LEU A 15 0.60 -11.58 -5.11
C LEU A 15 0.24 -12.81 -5.94
N VAL A 16 -0.12 -13.89 -5.26
CA VAL A 16 -0.54 -15.15 -5.90
C VAL A 16 -1.90 -15.55 -5.37
N LEU A 17 -2.87 -15.72 -6.26
CA LEU A 17 -4.15 -16.32 -5.92
C LEU A 17 -3.98 -17.84 -5.88
N ASP A 18 -4.39 -18.47 -4.78
CA ASP A 18 -4.42 -19.92 -4.69
C ASP A 18 -5.79 -20.49 -5.13
N PRO A 19 -5.86 -21.79 -5.49
CA PRO A 19 -7.11 -22.43 -5.91
C PRO A 19 -8.20 -22.48 -4.82
N ASP A 20 -7.83 -22.36 -3.55
CA ASP A 20 -8.75 -22.41 -2.40
C ASP A 20 -9.32 -21.02 -2.05
N GLY A 21 -9.01 -19.99 -2.85
CA GLY A 21 -9.50 -18.62 -2.66
C GLY A 21 -8.67 -17.78 -1.67
N GLY A 22 -7.50 -18.26 -1.28
CA GLY A 22 -6.50 -17.51 -0.54
C GLY A 22 -5.62 -16.65 -1.44
N VAL A 23 -4.93 -15.69 -0.82
CA VAL A 23 -3.91 -14.86 -1.44
C VAL A 23 -2.60 -15.05 -0.70
N GLY A 24 -1.60 -15.56 -1.41
CA GLY A 24 -0.21 -15.53 -1.00
C GLY A 24 0.37 -14.14 -1.28
N VAL A 25 1.01 -13.57 -0.26
CA VAL A 25 1.70 -12.28 -0.36
C VAL A 25 3.15 -12.50 0.03
N ALA A 26 4.08 -12.05 -0.81
CA ALA A 26 5.50 -11.99 -0.48
C ALA A 26 6.03 -10.59 -0.73
N LEU A 27 6.78 -10.06 0.23
CA LEU A 27 7.51 -8.82 0.13
C LEU A 27 8.99 -9.14 0.02
N HIS A 28 9.64 -8.60 -1.00
CA HIS A 28 11.07 -8.73 -1.21
C HIS A 28 11.73 -7.36 -1.19
N ASP A 29 12.91 -7.28 -0.59
CA ASP A 29 13.78 -6.12 -0.80
C ASP A 29 14.22 -6.06 -2.27
N LEU A 30 14.69 -4.90 -2.71
CA LEU A 30 15.38 -4.78 -4.00
C LEU A 30 16.83 -5.29 -3.86
N ALA A 31 17.28 -6.12 -4.80
CA ALA A 31 18.60 -6.78 -4.74
C ALA A 31 19.77 -5.78 -4.80
N ASP A 32 19.57 -4.61 -5.43
CA ASP A 32 20.54 -3.51 -5.49
C ASP A 32 19.85 -2.18 -5.19
N SER A 33 20.01 -1.69 -3.97
CA SER A 33 19.43 -0.42 -3.50
C SER A 33 20.22 0.81 -3.99
N SER A 34 20.79 0.79 -5.20
CA SER A 34 21.44 1.98 -5.74
C SER A 34 20.39 3.04 -6.06
N THR A 35 20.65 4.30 -5.67
CA THR A 35 19.84 5.45 -6.08
C THR A 35 19.82 5.53 -7.61
N SER A 36 18.73 5.08 -8.22
CA SER A 36 18.51 5.25 -9.66
C SER A 36 18.04 6.67 -9.95
N THR A 37 18.63 7.27 -10.98
CA THR A 37 18.24 8.56 -11.54
C THR A 37 17.51 8.43 -12.87
N ASP A 38 17.34 7.21 -13.41
CA ASP A 38 16.72 6.92 -14.70
C ASP A 38 15.47 6.03 -14.55
N ALA A 39 14.43 6.33 -15.32
CA ALA A 39 13.24 5.49 -15.40
C ALA A 39 13.54 4.10 -16.00
N ALA A 40 14.63 3.95 -16.77
CA ALA A 40 15.05 2.68 -17.33
C ALA A 40 15.45 1.65 -16.24
N ASP A 41 16.10 2.10 -15.17
CA ASP A 41 16.62 1.22 -14.11
C ASP A 41 15.49 0.54 -13.30
N ILE A 42 14.26 1.06 -13.41
CA ILE A 42 13.06 0.44 -12.83
C ILE A 42 12.81 -0.93 -13.43
N TRP A 43 13.04 -1.07 -14.74
CA TRP A 43 12.79 -2.31 -15.46
C TRP A 43 13.90 -3.33 -15.28
N SER A 44 15.06 -2.92 -14.76
CA SER A 44 16.18 -3.79 -14.39
C SER A 44 16.23 -4.11 -12.91
N ALA A 45 15.26 -3.65 -12.10
CA ALA A 45 15.22 -3.97 -10.68
C ALA A 45 15.01 -5.48 -10.46
N GLU A 46 15.86 -6.09 -9.62
CA GLU A 46 15.81 -7.51 -9.30
C GLU A 46 15.29 -7.77 -7.89
N ARG A 47 14.59 -8.90 -7.70
CA ARG A 47 14.11 -9.32 -6.38
C ARG A 47 15.28 -9.73 -5.50
N GLY A 48 15.41 -9.06 -4.36
CA GLY A 48 16.34 -9.43 -3.29
C GLY A 48 15.70 -10.43 -2.31
N ALA A 49 16.15 -10.35 -1.05
CA ALA A 49 15.70 -11.23 0.02
C ALA A 49 14.19 -11.07 0.28
N CYS A 50 13.50 -12.19 0.54
CA CYS A 50 12.12 -12.16 1.02
C CYS A 50 12.10 -11.73 2.49
N VAL A 51 11.53 -10.56 2.79
CA VAL A 51 11.49 -9.98 4.14
C VAL A 51 10.16 -10.22 4.85
N PHE A 52 9.11 -10.50 4.10
CA PHE A 52 7.80 -10.82 4.68
C PHE A 52 7.05 -11.78 3.76
N ARG A 53 6.33 -12.74 4.36
CA ARG A 53 5.43 -13.63 3.64
C ARG A 53 4.21 -13.95 4.49
N THR A 54 3.05 -13.96 3.86
CA THR A 54 1.82 -14.41 4.51
C THR A 54 0.88 -15.05 3.51
N ARG A 55 -0.03 -15.88 4.02
CA ARG A 55 -1.20 -16.35 3.30
C ARG A 55 -2.43 -15.87 4.04
N THR A 56 -3.32 -15.20 3.34
CA THR A 56 -4.54 -14.63 3.92
C THR A 56 -5.72 -14.86 2.98
N THR A 57 -6.94 -14.55 3.41
CA THR A 57 -8.09 -14.55 2.49
C THR A 57 -8.06 -13.27 1.65
N LEU A 58 -8.66 -13.32 0.45
CA LEU A 58 -8.82 -12.10 -0.36
C LEU A 58 -9.62 -11.02 0.39
N LYS A 59 -10.60 -11.44 1.18
CA LYS A 59 -11.39 -10.55 2.05
C LYS A 59 -10.47 -9.80 3.01
N ASP A 60 -9.69 -10.53 3.80
CA ASP A 60 -8.85 -9.92 4.83
C ASP A 60 -7.76 -9.03 4.23
N LEU A 61 -7.15 -9.46 3.11
CA LEU A 61 -6.18 -8.63 2.39
C LEU A 61 -6.77 -7.29 1.96
N VAL A 62 -7.94 -7.31 1.31
CA VAL A 62 -8.59 -6.09 0.82
C VAL A 62 -9.04 -5.21 1.97
N THR A 63 -9.66 -5.78 3.01
CA THR A 63 -10.11 -5.04 4.19
C THR A 63 -8.94 -4.36 4.89
N GLN A 64 -7.82 -5.07 5.10
CA GLN A 64 -6.63 -4.49 5.73
C GLN A 64 -5.95 -3.43 4.85
N LEU A 65 -5.87 -3.66 3.54
CA LEU A 65 -5.32 -2.68 2.61
C LEU A 65 -6.13 -1.37 2.65
N VAL A 66 -7.46 -1.46 2.54
CA VAL A 66 -8.33 -0.28 2.59
C VAL A 66 -8.24 0.41 3.95
N ALA A 67 -8.27 -0.34 5.06
CA ALA A 67 -8.14 0.24 6.39
C ALA A 67 -6.84 1.04 6.56
N ASN A 68 -5.71 0.53 6.07
CA ASN A 68 -4.43 1.23 6.15
C ASN A 68 -4.36 2.43 5.20
N LEU A 69 -4.88 2.33 3.97
CA LEU A 69 -4.96 3.49 3.07
C LEU A 69 -5.85 4.60 3.63
N HIS A 70 -6.94 4.23 4.32
CA HIS A 70 -7.84 5.17 4.97
C HIS A 70 -7.16 5.89 6.14
N ARG A 71 -6.37 5.16 6.95
CA ARG A 71 -5.51 5.77 7.99
C ARG A 71 -4.54 6.79 7.41
N ILE A 72 -3.82 6.41 6.35
CA ILE A 72 -2.91 7.32 5.64
C ILE A 72 -3.66 8.56 5.16
N ARG A 73 -4.83 8.39 4.52
CA ARG A 73 -5.65 9.51 4.05
C ARG A 73 -6.03 10.49 5.16
N LEU A 74 -6.33 9.99 6.36
CA LEU A 74 -6.82 10.83 7.47
C LEU A 74 -5.71 11.43 8.32
N ARG A 75 -4.54 10.77 8.42
CA ARG A 75 -3.43 11.17 9.28
C ARG A 75 -2.29 11.84 8.54
N ASP A 76 -1.96 11.32 7.36
CA ASP A 76 -0.69 11.62 6.69
C ASP A 76 -0.88 12.40 5.38
N VAL A 77 -2.13 12.70 4.97
CA VAL A 77 -2.42 13.48 3.76
C VAL A 77 -2.82 14.90 4.14
N ASP A 78 -2.09 15.88 3.62
CA ASP A 78 -2.45 17.29 3.72
C ASP A 78 -3.79 17.53 2.98
N PRO A 79 -4.82 18.03 3.66
CA PRO A 79 -6.16 18.16 3.09
C PRO A 79 -6.27 19.26 2.03
N THR A 80 -5.31 20.18 1.96
CA THR A 80 -5.28 21.30 1.02
C THR A 80 -4.64 20.90 -0.30
N THR A 81 -3.54 20.14 -0.23
CA THR A 81 -2.70 19.78 -1.37
C THR A 81 -2.95 18.34 -1.86
N GLY A 82 -3.52 17.48 -1.02
CA GLY A 82 -3.72 16.06 -1.31
C GLY A 82 -2.40 15.27 -1.35
N MET A 83 -1.32 15.82 -0.80
CA MET A 83 0.00 15.22 -0.76
C MET A 83 0.19 14.44 0.54
N THR A 84 0.89 13.30 0.49
CA THR A 84 1.33 12.59 1.69
C THR A 84 2.57 13.23 2.29
N ASP A 85 2.56 13.47 3.61
CA ASP A 85 3.62 14.19 4.33
C ASP A 85 4.94 13.40 4.37
N GLN A 86 4.85 12.09 4.61
CA GLN A 86 6.03 11.21 4.72
C GLN A 86 6.67 10.92 3.35
N TRP A 87 5.88 10.96 2.28
CA TRP A 87 6.33 10.72 0.91
C TRP A 87 5.65 11.73 -0.01
N PRO A 88 6.31 12.81 -0.47
CA PRO A 88 5.64 13.92 -1.16
C PRO A 88 5.12 13.50 -2.54
N ARG A 89 3.96 12.84 -2.54
CA ARG A 89 3.24 12.32 -3.69
C ARG A 89 1.76 12.53 -3.46
N THR A 90 1.03 12.71 -4.55
CA THR A 90 -0.43 12.83 -4.50
C THR A 90 -1.03 11.50 -4.05
N PHE A 91 -1.85 11.54 -3.00
CA PHE A 91 -2.61 10.38 -2.57
C PHE A 91 -3.60 9.96 -3.67
N PRO A 92 -3.72 8.66 -4.01
CA PRO A 92 -4.55 8.20 -5.11
C PRO A 92 -6.05 8.13 -4.73
N THR A 93 -6.66 9.27 -4.42
CA THR A 93 -8.02 9.39 -3.85
C THR A 93 -9.08 8.60 -4.62
N ALA A 94 -9.16 8.74 -5.95
CA ALA A 94 -10.18 8.04 -6.75
C ALA A 94 -10.02 6.51 -6.72
N ILE A 95 -8.78 6.01 -6.64
CA ILE A 95 -8.51 4.57 -6.55
C ILE A 95 -8.88 4.08 -5.15
N HIS A 96 -8.49 4.83 -4.12
CA HIS A 96 -8.84 4.55 -2.73
C HIS A 96 -10.36 4.47 -2.54
N GLU A 97 -11.11 5.48 -2.96
CA GLU A 97 -12.58 5.53 -2.82
C GLU A 97 -13.27 4.37 -3.54
N ARG A 98 -12.77 3.98 -4.72
CA ARG A 98 -13.27 2.82 -5.44
C ARG A 98 -13.02 1.51 -4.68
N LEU A 99 -11.83 1.33 -4.12
CA LEU A 99 -11.48 0.16 -3.32
C LEU A 99 -12.28 0.11 -2.01
N GLU A 100 -12.44 1.25 -1.35
CA GLU A 100 -13.23 1.39 -0.13
C GLU A 100 -14.68 1.02 -0.37
N GLN A 101 -15.31 1.55 -1.42
CA GLN A 101 -16.67 1.19 -1.78
C GLN A 101 -16.83 -0.33 -2.01
N GLN A 102 -15.86 -0.94 -2.69
CA GLN A 102 -15.86 -2.40 -2.89
C GLN A 102 -15.71 -3.15 -1.57
N ALA A 103 -14.84 -2.70 -0.67
CA ALA A 103 -14.65 -3.32 0.64
C ALA A 103 -15.91 -3.22 1.51
N VAL A 104 -16.59 -2.07 1.50
CA VAL A 104 -17.87 -1.87 2.20
C VAL A 104 -18.92 -2.82 1.65
N THR A 105 -19.16 -2.78 0.33
CA THR A 105 -20.25 -3.54 -0.29
C THR A 105 -20.01 -5.05 -0.29
N ARG A 106 -18.78 -5.51 -0.52
CA ARG A 106 -18.48 -6.93 -0.71
C ARG A 106 -18.02 -7.64 0.57
N TYR A 107 -17.35 -6.92 1.47
CA TYR A 107 -16.67 -7.51 2.60
C TYR A 107 -17.16 -6.99 3.96
N GLY A 108 -18.10 -6.04 3.97
CA GLY A 108 -18.65 -5.47 5.20
C GLY A 108 -17.66 -4.60 5.96
N TYR A 109 -16.65 -4.05 5.27
CA TYR A 109 -15.74 -3.07 5.87
C TYR A 109 -16.53 -1.82 6.31
N ARG A 110 -16.17 -1.27 7.47
CA ARG A 110 -16.69 -0.01 7.99
C ARG A 110 -15.53 0.97 8.14
N PRO A 111 -15.49 2.06 7.35
CA PRO A 111 -14.47 3.08 7.54
C PRO A 111 -14.65 3.77 8.89
N LEU A 112 -13.54 3.97 9.59
CA LEU A 112 -13.48 4.66 10.86
C LEU A 112 -13.36 6.17 10.64
N SER A 113 -13.99 6.97 11.48
CA SER A 113 -13.72 8.41 11.53
C SER A 113 -12.30 8.67 12.07
N ARG A 114 -11.78 9.88 11.84
CA ARG A 114 -10.48 10.29 12.41
C ARG A 114 -10.47 10.15 13.94
N VAL A 115 -11.56 10.53 14.60
CA VAL A 115 -11.72 10.39 16.05
C VAL A 115 -11.61 8.93 16.47
N GLU A 116 -12.30 8.01 15.79
CA GLU A 116 -12.23 6.59 16.10
C GLU A 116 -10.81 6.02 15.91
N LEU A 117 -10.09 6.44 14.85
CA LEU A 117 -8.71 6.01 14.62
C LEU A 117 -7.76 6.45 15.73
N ASP A 118 -7.90 7.69 16.20
CA ASP A 118 -7.04 8.26 17.26
C ASP A 118 -7.26 7.60 18.63
N HIS A 119 -8.34 6.84 18.80
CA HIS A 119 -8.57 6.03 20.01
C HIS A 119 -8.05 4.59 19.90
N GLU A 120 -7.94 4.02 18.70
CA GLU A 120 -7.43 2.66 18.49
C GLU A 120 -5.90 2.55 18.66
N ASP A 121 -5.19 3.65 18.43
CA ASP A 121 -3.73 3.68 18.36
C ASP A 121 -3.22 4.89 19.18
N PRO A 122 -3.24 4.81 20.53
CA PRO A 122 -2.69 5.87 21.35
C PRO A 122 -1.19 5.96 21.08
N ALA A 123 -0.77 7.09 20.52
CA ALA A 123 0.61 7.39 20.16
C ALA A 123 1.62 7.12 21.29
#